data_AF-A0A919DPW0-F1
#
_entry.id   AF-A0A919DPW0-F1
#
_cell.length_a   1.000
_cell.length_b   1.000
_cell.length_c   1.000
_cell.angle_alpha   90.00
_cell.angle_beta   90.00
_cell.angle_gamma   90.00
#
_symmetry.space_group_name_H-M   'P 1'
#
loop_
_entity.id
_entity.type
_entity.pdbx_description
1 polymer ?
#
loop_
_entity_poly.entity_id
_entity_poly.type
_entity_poly.pdbx_seq_one_letter_code
_entity_poly.pdbx_strand_id
1 'polypeptide(L)'
;MTKAYAKAGMRVRYLNDWRTHHVGGGEVHCGYRGDRVGLYTYNPGGTGHVDIDSVQYTIAPTRAYTCVSVRSGKVADVYRASNADGAAVIQWPDNGRPNQHWAFQSTSDGYHTITCLHSGKVLDVAGSSTADGAAVVQTTADGRTSQQWQLRPQTGGEFVLVNRNSGKVLDVKAGSTADGAALIQYRDVGSSNQRWTFHRVTG
;
A
#
# COMPACT_ATOMS: atom_id res chain seq x y z
N MET A 1 19.61 -52.05 8.17
CA MET A 1 20.21 -50.70 8.16
C MET A 1 20.08 -50.23 6.72
N THR A 2 19.29 -49.24 6.30
CA THR A 2 18.87 -47.96 6.91
C THR A 2 17.50 -47.53 6.31
N LYS A 3 16.60 -46.94 7.11
CA LYS A 3 15.26 -46.37 6.76
C LYS A 3 15.43 -45.02 6.01
N ALA A 4 14.50 -44.39 5.27
CA ALA A 4 13.05 -44.49 5.08
C ALA A 4 12.64 -43.95 3.67
N TYR A 5 11.40 -44.24 3.26
CA TYR A 5 10.80 -44.04 1.93
C TYR A 5 10.50 -42.57 1.57
N ALA A 6 10.85 -42.16 0.35
CA ALA A 6 10.34 -40.94 -0.30
C ALA A 6 9.37 -41.33 -1.43
N LYS A 7 8.13 -40.82 -1.36
CA LYS A 7 7.02 -41.14 -2.28
C LYS A 7 7.18 -40.36 -3.59
N ALA A 8 7.03 -41.04 -4.72
CA ALA A 8 7.13 -40.49 -6.07
C ALA A 8 6.02 -39.45 -6.37
N GLY A 9 6.37 -38.34 -7.05
CA GLY A 9 5.38 -37.50 -7.75
C GLY A 9 5.49 -35.97 -7.66
N MET A 10 6.53 -35.37 -7.07
CA MET A 10 6.64 -33.90 -7.04
C MET A 10 7.15 -33.32 -8.37
N ARG A 11 6.25 -32.69 -9.14
CA ARG A 11 6.59 -31.66 -10.13
C ARG A 11 6.31 -30.30 -9.52
N VAL A 12 7.36 -29.51 -9.29
CA VAL A 12 7.23 -28.08 -8.97
C VAL A 12 6.74 -27.37 -10.23
N ARG A 13 5.48 -26.95 -10.25
CA ARG A 13 5.00 -25.98 -11.25
C ARG A 13 5.09 -24.61 -10.65
N TYR A 14 5.98 -23.79 -11.20
CA TYR A 14 6.01 -22.35 -10.92
C TYR A 14 4.73 -21.72 -11.48
N LEU A 15 3.81 -21.37 -10.60
CA LEU A 15 2.68 -20.48 -10.87
C LEU A 15 2.67 -19.44 -9.74
N ASN A 16 3.43 -18.37 -9.94
CA ASN A 16 3.47 -17.12 -9.18
C ASN A 16 3.46 -17.25 -7.64
N ASP A 17 4.65 -17.49 -7.09
CA ASP A 17 5.13 -17.20 -5.71
C ASP A 17 4.28 -17.64 -4.51
N TRP A 18 4.20 -18.95 -4.29
CA TRP A 18 3.81 -19.54 -3.01
C TRP A 18 5.03 -20.21 -2.35
N ARG A 19 5.34 -19.87 -1.09
CA ARG A 19 6.30 -20.64 -0.28
C ARG A 19 5.55 -21.41 0.79
N THR A 20 5.72 -22.73 0.78
CA THR A 20 5.18 -23.64 1.80
C THR A 20 6.13 -23.71 3.00
N HIS A 21 5.60 -23.62 4.22
CA HIS A 21 6.33 -23.91 5.45
C HIS A 21 5.62 -25.01 6.23
N HIS A 22 6.31 -26.12 6.49
CA HIS A 22 5.79 -27.22 7.29
C HIS A 22 6.20 -27.01 8.75
N VAL A 23 5.22 -26.90 9.66
CA VAL A 23 5.46 -26.97 11.11
C VAL A 23 4.48 -28.01 11.68
N GLY A 24 5.02 -29.11 12.23
CA GLY A 24 4.30 -30.07 13.08
C GLY A 24 2.90 -30.51 12.61
N GLY A 25 2.82 -31.46 11.69
CA GLY A 25 1.61 -32.26 11.44
C GLY A 25 0.49 -31.61 10.63
N GLY A 26 0.60 -30.34 10.24
CA GLY A 26 -0.31 -29.65 9.32
C GLY A 26 0.43 -28.77 8.31
N GLU A 27 -0.17 -28.57 7.13
CA GLU A 27 0.29 -27.57 6.17
C GLU A 27 -0.26 -26.21 6.59
N VAL A 28 0.64 -25.28 6.92
CA VAL A 28 0.33 -23.87 7.12
C VAL A 28 0.83 -23.12 5.89
N HIS A 29 -0.09 -22.50 5.16
CA HIS A 29 0.26 -21.65 4.03
C HIS A 29 0.18 -20.19 4.44
N CYS A 30 1.31 -19.49 4.37
CA CYS A 30 1.37 -18.04 4.41
C CYS A 30 1.61 -17.52 2.99
N GLY A 31 0.78 -16.59 2.53
CA GLY A 31 0.91 -16.03 1.19
C GLY A 31 0.32 -14.63 1.07
N TYR A 32 0.80 -13.88 0.09
CA TYR A 32 0.33 -12.54 -0.26
C TYR A 32 -0.39 -12.61 -1.61
N ARG A 33 -1.56 -11.96 -1.73
CA ARG A 33 -2.22 -11.75 -3.03
C ARG A 33 -2.80 -10.34 -3.08
N GLY A 34 -2.11 -9.44 -3.78
CA GLY A 34 -2.52 -8.02 -3.85
C GLY A 34 -2.46 -7.37 -2.46
N ASP A 35 -3.62 -6.98 -1.93
CA ASP A 35 -3.84 -6.30 -0.64
C ASP A 35 -4.26 -7.26 0.50
N ARG A 36 -4.12 -8.58 0.31
CA ARG A 36 -4.54 -9.59 1.29
C ARG A 36 -3.38 -10.43 1.80
N VAL A 37 -3.32 -10.56 3.12
CA VAL A 37 -2.49 -11.52 3.87
C VAL A 37 -3.44 -12.49 4.57
N GLY A 38 -3.23 -13.80 4.39
CA GLY A 38 -4.02 -14.84 5.06
C GLY A 38 -3.15 -15.96 5.58
N LEU A 39 -3.52 -16.51 6.73
CA LEU A 39 -3.04 -17.79 7.27
C LEU A 39 -4.11 -18.84 6.99
N TYR A 40 -3.73 -19.93 6.31
CA TYR A 40 -4.64 -21.06 6.07
C TYR A 40 -4.10 -22.32 6.75
N THR A 41 -4.96 -23.01 7.50
CA THR A 41 -4.74 -24.41 7.87
C THR A 41 -5.57 -25.30 6.94
N TYR A 42 -4.91 -26.17 6.19
CA TYR A 42 -5.58 -27.15 5.33
C TYR A 42 -6.12 -28.30 6.20
N ASN A 43 -7.44 -28.51 6.17
CA ASN A 43 -8.09 -29.65 6.81
C ASN A 43 -8.74 -30.53 5.72
N PRO A 44 -8.21 -31.73 5.42
CA PRO A 44 -8.64 -32.54 4.28
C PRO A 44 -10.05 -33.17 4.42
N GLY A 45 -10.73 -32.95 5.55
CA GLY A 45 -11.98 -33.62 5.92
C GLY A 45 -13.28 -32.86 5.65
N GLY A 46 -13.25 -31.66 5.08
CA GLY A 46 -14.46 -30.95 4.65
C GLY A 46 -15.40 -30.53 5.79
N THR A 47 -15.19 -29.34 6.34
CA THR A 47 -16.20 -28.40 6.85
C THR A 47 -15.46 -27.30 7.63
N GLY A 48 -15.70 -26.04 7.28
CA GLY A 48 -15.26 -24.90 8.09
C GLY A 48 -13.99 -24.21 7.59
N HIS A 49 -14.19 -23.13 6.84
CA HIS A 49 -13.24 -22.03 6.82
C HIS A 49 -13.37 -21.31 8.16
N VAL A 50 -12.31 -21.28 8.96
CA VAL A 50 -12.23 -20.36 10.09
C VAL A 50 -11.25 -19.28 9.68
N ASP A 51 -11.78 -18.10 9.38
CA ASP A 51 -11.00 -16.88 9.20
C ASP A 51 -10.49 -16.50 10.60
N ILE A 52 -9.31 -17.00 10.95
CA ILE A 52 -8.67 -16.69 12.24
C ILE A 52 -8.01 -15.33 12.07
N ASP A 53 -8.71 -14.27 12.49
CA ASP A 53 -8.23 -12.90 12.64
C ASP A 53 -7.18 -12.47 11.62
N SER A 54 -7.61 -12.40 10.36
CA SER A 54 -7.02 -11.47 9.43
C SER A 54 -7.32 -10.06 9.95
N VAL A 55 -6.33 -9.39 10.56
CA VAL A 55 -6.29 -7.93 10.49
C VAL A 55 -6.12 -7.63 9.00
N GLN A 56 -7.25 -7.57 8.30
CA GLN A 56 -7.36 -7.30 6.89
C GLN A 56 -6.77 -5.90 6.67
N TYR A 57 -5.54 -5.84 6.17
CA TYR A 57 -5.06 -4.67 5.44
C TYR A 57 -5.62 -4.63 4.01
N THR A 58 -6.80 -5.22 3.77
CA THR A 58 -7.58 -4.92 2.58
C THR A 58 -8.06 -3.50 2.70
N ILE A 59 -7.44 -2.60 1.95
CA ILE A 59 -8.00 -1.29 1.72
C ILE A 59 -9.27 -1.51 0.89
N ALA A 60 -10.43 -1.40 1.52
CA ALA A 60 -11.66 -1.67 0.80
C ALA A 60 -11.86 -0.54 -0.23
N PRO A 61 -12.08 -0.86 -1.52
CA PRO A 61 -12.05 0.11 -2.60
C PRO A 61 -13.15 1.20 -2.52
N THR A 62 -14.15 1.01 -1.66
CA THR A 62 -15.24 1.96 -1.41
C THR A 62 -15.11 2.72 -0.10
N ARG A 63 -14.01 2.53 0.64
CA ARG A 63 -13.76 3.18 1.93
C ARG A 63 -12.75 4.31 1.77
N ALA A 64 -13.00 5.37 2.52
CA ALA A 64 -12.13 6.52 2.65
C ALA A 64 -11.11 6.27 3.76
N TYR A 65 -9.87 6.70 3.55
CA TYR A 65 -8.80 6.60 4.54
C TYR A 65 -8.02 7.91 4.64
N THR A 66 -7.48 8.21 5.80
CA THR A 66 -6.36 9.14 5.92
C THR A 66 -5.04 8.38 5.76
N CYS A 67 -4.08 8.98 5.05
CA CYS A 67 -2.74 8.45 4.86
C CYS A 67 -1.81 9.13 5.86
N VAL A 68 -1.50 8.45 6.97
CA VAL A 68 -0.77 9.02 8.11
C VAL A 68 0.71 8.72 7.97
N SER A 69 1.56 9.74 8.01
CA SER A 69 3.01 9.55 8.08
C SER A 69 3.39 8.99 9.45
N VAL A 70 4.05 7.84 9.47
CA VAL A 70 4.55 7.21 10.71
C VAL A 70 5.51 8.14 11.47
N ARG A 71 6.23 9.01 10.75
CA ARG A 71 7.20 9.91 11.38
C ARG A 71 6.58 11.05 12.17
N SER A 72 5.48 11.63 11.67
CA SER A 72 4.93 12.88 12.22
C SER A 72 3.52 12.72 12.79
N GLY A 73 2.81 11.64 12.47
CA GLY A 73 1.38 11.49 12.77
C GLY A 73 0.46 12.37 11.92
N LYS A 74 1.01 13.11 10.93
CA LYS A 74 0.25 14.00 10.05
C LYS A 74 -0.19 13.26 8.79
N VAL A 75 -1.22 13.80 8.14
CA VAL A 75 -1.88 13.15 7.00
C VAL A 75 -1.47 13.78 5.68
N ALA A 76 -1.49 12.99 4.60
CA ALA A 76 -1.40 13.51 3.24
C ALA A 76 -2.61 14.40 2.93
N ASP A 77 -2.34 15.63 2.52
CA ASP A 77 -3.32 16.72 2.35
C ASP A 77 -3.08 17.40 1.00
N VAL A 78 -4.13 17.57 0.21
CA VAL A 78 -4.08 18.42 -0.98
C VAL A 78 -4.10 19.89 -0.54
N TYR A 79 -2.99 20.60 -0.81
CA TYR A 79 -2.77 21.96 -0.32
C TYR A 79 -3.95 22.89 -0.63
N ARG A 80 -4.46 23.53 0.43
CA ARG A 80 -5.60 24.46 0.40
C ARG A 80 -6.88 23.87 -0.20
N ALA A 81 -7.06 22.55 -0.16
CA ALA A 81 -8.19 21.87 -0.79
C ALA A 81 -8.38 22.28 -2.27
N SER A 82 -7.28 22.48 -2.99
CA SER A 82 -7.35 22.87 -4.40
C SER A 82 -8.07 21.81 -5.25
N ASN A 83 -8.71 22.26 -6.33
CA ASN A 83 -9.27 21.38 -7.37
C ASN A 83 -8.43 21.39 -8.65
N ALA A 84 -7.29 22.10 -8.67
CA ALA A 84 -6.43 22.19 -9.84
C ALA A 84 -5.55 20.95 -10.01
N ASP A 85 -5.28 20.61 -11.27
CA ASP A 85 -4.20 19.70 -11.62
C ASP A 85 -2.85 20.32 -11.23
N GLY A 86 -1.93 19.48 -10.74
CA GLY A 86 -0.62 19.91 -10.26
C GLY A 86 -0.65 20.56 -8.87
N ALA A 87 -1.79 20.60 -8.19
CA ALA A 87 -1.83 21.04 -6.80
C ALA A 87 -0.97 20.13 -5.93
N ALA A 88 -0.09 20.73 -5.13
CA ALA A 88 0.84 20.00 -4.28
C ALA A 88 0.11 19.18 -3.22
N VAL A 89 0.63 17.97 -2.97
CA VAL A 89 0.27 17.20 -1.78
C VAL A 89 1.33 17.46 -0.72
N ILE A 90 0.88 17.76 0.48
CA ILE A 90 1.69 18.11 1.65
C ILE A 90 1.31 17.20 2.82
N GLN A 91 2.07 17.25 3.92
CA GLN A 91 1.57 16.77 5.20
C GLN A 91 0.88 17.92 5.96
N TRP A 92 -0.22 17.60 6.64
CA TRP A 92 -0.92 18.55 7.50
C TRP A 92 -1.54 17.83 8.71
N PRO A 93 -1.75 18.52 9.85
CA PRO A 93 -2.57 17.97 10.93
C PRO A 93 -3.93 17.50 10.40
N ASP A 94 -4.36 16.31 10.84
CA ASP A 94 -5.67 15.80 10.51
C ASP A 94 -6.74 16.76 11.05
N ASN A 95 -7.60 17.24 10.16
CA ASN A 95 -8.70 18.14 10.46
C ASN A 95 -10.04 17.60 9.93
N GLY A 96 -10.08 16.33 9.53
CA GLY A 96 -11.28 15.63 9.06
C GLY A 96 -11.86 16.15 7.75
N ARG A 97 -11.12 16.95 6.98
CA ARG A 97 -11.62 17.50 5.72
C ARG A 97 -11.41 16.53 4.55
N PRO A 98 -12.32 16.55 3.54
CA PRO A 98 -12.23 15.65 2.39
C PRO A 98 -10.92 15.74 1.58
N ASN A 99 -10.17 16.84 1.66
CA ASN A 99 -8.88 16.99 0.97
C ASN A 99 -7.74 16.21 1.64
N GLN A 100 -8.03 15.56 2.77
CA GLN A 100 -7.15 14.63 3.49
C GLN A 100 -7.64 13.17 3.39
N HIS A 101 -8.75 12.94 2.70
CA HIS A 101 -9.38 11.63 2.58
C HIS A 101 -9.10 11.03 1.21
N TRP A 102 -8.65 9.77 1.21
CA TRP A 102 -8.18 9.07 0.03
C TRP A 102 -8.91 7.74 -0.14
N ALA A 103 -9.40 7.47 -1.35
CA ALA A 103 -9.91 6.17 -1.75
C ALA A 103 -8.88 5.45 -2.62
N PHE A 104 -8.70 4.15 -2.39
CA PHE A 104 -7.73 3.35 -3.11
C PHE A 104 -8.47 2.39 -4.03
N GLN A 105 -8.33 2.60 -5.33
CA GLN A 105 -8.95 1.75 -6.33
C GLN A 105 -7.88 0.86 -6.96
N SER A 106 -8.04 -0.47 -6.84
CA SER A 106 -7.12 -1.40 -7.47
C SER A 106 -7.11 -1.26 -9.00
N THR A 107 -5.92 -1.35 -9.58
CA THR A 107 -5.67 -1.49 -11.02
C THR A 107 -5.23 -2.93 -11.34
N SER A 108 -4.51 -3.16 -12.44
CA SER A 108 -3.81 -4.42 -12.68
C SER A 108 -2.58 -4.58 -11.78
N ASP A 109 -2.11 -5.82 -11.63
CA ASP A 109 -0.78 -6.17 -11.11
C ASP A 109 -0.46 -5.71 -9.67
N GLY A 110 -1.49 -5.53 -8.83
CA GLY A 110 -1.32 -5.13 -7.42
C GLY A 110 -1.07 -3.63 -7.20
N TYR A 111 -1.28 -2.81 -8.23
CA TYR A 111 -1.22 -1.36 -8.13
C TYR A 111 -2.59 -0.74 -7.84
N HIS A 112 -2.57 0.51 -7.39
CA HIS A 112 -3.75 1.26 -6.97
C HIS A 112 -3.67 2.68 -7.51
N THR A 113 -4.81 3.20 -7.93
CA THR A 113 -5.03 4.63 -8.08
C THR A 113 -5.53 5.18 -6.76
N ILE A 114 -4.90 6.25 -6.25
CA ILE A 114 -5.22 6.84 -4.94
C ILE A 114 -5.92 8.17 -5.17
N THR A 115 -7.22 8.23 -4.91
CA THR A 115 -8.10 9.33 -5.28
C THR A 115 -8.44 10.21 -4.09
N CYS A 116 -8.18 11.51 -4.17
CA CYS A 116 -8.61 12.50 -3.19
C CYS A 116 -10.13 12.68 -3.27
N LEU A 117 -10.83 12.51 -2.14
CA LEU A 117 -12.30 12.60 -2.12
C LEU A 117 -12.84 14.02 -2.29
N HIS A 118 -12.02 15.05 -2.01
CA HIS A 118 -12.44 16.42 -2.25
C HIS A 118 -12.61 16.75 -3.75
N SER A 119 -11.64 16.31 -4.56
CA SER A 119 -11.50 16.76 -5.94
C SER A 119 -11.81 15.68 -6.99
N GLY A 120 -11.87 14.41 -6.58
CA GLY A 120 -11.92 13.27 -7.48
C GLY A 120 -10.64 13.04 -8.29
N LYS A 121 -9.56 13.77 -7.98
CA LYS A 121 -8.24 13.66 -8.65
C LYS A 121 -7.33 12.68 -7.92
N VAL A 122 -6.29 12.24 -8.61
CA VAL A 122 -5.46 11.11 -8.17
C VAL A 122 -4.05 11.56 -7.82
N LEU A 123 -3.43 10.86 -6.87
CA LEU A 123 -2.04 11.06 -6.46
C LEU A 123 -1.09 10.73 -7.62
N ASP A 124 -0.31 11.70 -8.07
CA ASP A 124 0.58 11.61 -9.23
C ASP A 124 1.97 12.14 -8.88
N VAL A 125 2.98 11.64 -9.58
CA VAL A 125 4.31 12.25 -9.59
C VAL A 125 4.36 13.27 -10.71
N ALA A 126 4.64 14.53 -10.37
CA ALA A 126 4.62 15.64 -11.32
C ALA A 126 5.47 15.36 -12.57
N GLY A 127 4.85 15.52 -13.74
CA GLY A 127 5.49 15.29 -15.04
C GLY A 127 5.93 13.84 -15.29
N SER A 128 5.40 12.87 -14.54
CA SER A 128 5.84 11.46 -14.57
C SER A 128 7.37 11.34 -14.37
N SER A 129 7.96 12.26 -13.62
CA SER A 129 9.40 12.28 -13.36
C SER A 129 9.84 11.01 -12.65
N THR A 130 11.09 10.61 -12.88
CA THR A 130 11.75 9.53 -12.14
C THR A 130 12.85 10.07 -11.22
N ALA A 131 13.01 11.38 -11.10
CA ALA A 131 14.02 11.99 -10.26
C ALA A 131 13.67 11.90 -8.77
N ASP A 132 14.70 11.77 -7.93
CA ASP A 132 14.59 11.98 -6.50
C ASP A 132 14.14 13.42 -6.20
N GLY A 133 13.18 13.59 -5.30
CA GLY A 133 12.65 14.90 -4.94
C GLY A 133 11.59 15.45 -5.88
N ALA A 134 11.18 14.71 -6.91
CA ALA A 134 10.06 15.12 -7.75
C ALA A 134 8.79 15.25 -6.89
N ALA A 135 8.05 16.34 -7.11
CA ALA A 135 6.86 16.65 -6.33
C ALA A 135 5.77 15.61 -6.55
N VAL A 136 5.07 15.27 -5.47
CA VAL A 136 3.81 14.54 -5.53
C VAL A 136 2.67 15.55 -5.50
N VAL A 137 1.76 15.40 -6.45
CA VAL A 137 0.66 16.31 -6.74
C VAL A 137 -0.63 15.52 -6.89
N GLN A 138 -1.77 16.21 -6.99
CA GLN A 138 -2.97 15.60 -7.57
C GLN A 138 -3.11 15.99 -9.04
N THR A 139 -3.60 15.07 -9.87
CA THR A 139 -3.96 15.33 -11.28
C THR A 139 -5.20 14.54 -11.68
N THR A 140 -5.87 14.98 -12.74
CA THR A 140 -6.94 14.23 -13.39
C THR A 140 -6.44 12.84 -13.78
N ALA A 141 -7.22 11.80 -13.44
CA ALA A 141 -6.86 10.42 -13.74
C ALA A 141 -6.80 10.19 -15.25
N ASP A 142 -5.68 9.65 -15.74
CA ASP A 142 -5.45 9.30 -17.14
C ASP A 142 -4.81 7.92 -17.31
N GLY A 143 -4.57 7.21 -16.20
CA GLY A 143 -4.09 5.82 -16.21
C GLY A 143 -2.57 5.70 -16.39
N ARG A 144 -1.82 6.81 -16.45
CA ARG A 144 -0.35 6.76 -16.48
C ARG A 144 0.20 6.01 -15.27
N THR A 145 1.32 5.32 -15.46
CA THR A 145 2.02 4.60 -14.40
C THR A 145 2.48 5.52 -13.25
N SER A 146 2.65 6.82 -13.49
CA SER A 146 2.97 7.78 -12.42
C SER A 146 1.82 8.04 -11.46
N GLN A 147 0.58 7.68 -11.83
CA GLN A 147 -0.62 7.74 -10.99
C GLN A 147 -0.91 6.43 -10.26
N GLN A 148 -0.07 5.41 -10.45
CA GLN A 148 -0.29 4.07 -9.93
C GLN A 148 0.72 3.74 -8.84
N TRP A 149 0.22 3.28 -7.70
CA TRP A 149 1.02 3.05 -6.51
C TRP A 149 0.81 1.63 -6.00
N GLN A 150 1.90 0.90 -5.77
CA GLN A 150 1.87 -0.36 -5.05
C GLN A 150 1.92 -0.07 -3.56
N LEU A 151 1.04 -0.71 -2.81
CA LEU A 151 1.04 -0.66 -1.35
C LEU A 151 1.88 -1.84 -0.85
N ARG A 152 3.17 -1.59 -0.56
CA ARG A 152 4.08 -2.63 -0.09
C ARG A 152 4.01 -2.72 1.44
N PRO A 153 3.48 -3.82 2.02
CA PRO A 153 3.38 -3.95 3.46
C PRO A 153 4.76 -3.99 4.13
N GLN A 154 4.82 -3.51 5.36
CA GLN A 154 5.97 -3.53 6.25
C GLN A 154 5.54 -4.13 7.60
N THR A 155 6.50 -4.35 8.50
CA THR A 155 6.22 -4.79 9.86
C THR A 155 5.35 -3.77 10.60
N GLY A 156 4.45 -4.22 11.46
CA GLY A 156 3.65 -3.33 12.31
C GLY A 156 2.46 -2.65 11.62
N GLY A 157 2.06 -3.12 10.42
CA GLY A 157 0.92 -2.54 9.69
C GLY A 157 1.27 -1.25 8.92
N GLU A 158 2.55 -0.95 8.78
CA GLU A 158 3.01 0.16 7.97
C GLU A 158 3.08 -0.22 6.49
N PHE A 159 3.04 0.78 5.62
CA PHE A 159 3.16 0.63 4.18
C PHE A 159 4.23 1.56 3.62
N VAL A 160 4.85 1.07 2.56
CA VAL A 160 5.59 1.90 1.61
C VAL A 160 4.72 2.02 0.36
N LEU A 161 4.46 3.24 -0.10
CA LEU A 161 3.75 3.47 -1.36
C LEU A 161 4.78 3.61 -2.47
N VAL A 162 4.88 2.60 -3.33
CA VAL A 162 5.87 2.54 -4.43
C VAL A 162 5.21 2.98 -5.73
N ASN A 163 5.74 4.01 -6.38
CA ASN A 163 5.24 4.47 -7.66
C ASN A 163 5.59 3.48 -8.79
N ARG A 164 4.61 3.09 -9.61
CA ARG A 164 4.80 2.13 -10.70
C ARG A 164 5.78 2.61 -11.77
N ASN A 165 5.80 3.92 -12.03
CA ASN A 165 6.64 4.49 -13.10
C ASN A 165 8.13 4.51 -12.72
N SER A 166 8.45 4.88 -11.49
CA SER A 166 9.83 5.16 -11.07
C SER A 166 10.44 4.12 -10.14
N GLY A 167 9.61 3.27 -9.51
CA GLY A 167 10.02 2.38 -8.41
C GLY A 167 10.40 3.13 -7.11
N LYS A 168 10.23 4.45 -7.06
CA LYS A 168 10.49 5.28 -5.88
C LYS A 168 9.27 5.35 -4.97
N VAL A 169 9.46 5.86 -3.76
CA VAL A 169 8.47 5.81 -2.70
C VAL A 169 7.95 7.17 -2.31
N LEU A 170 6.70 7.23 -1.84
CA LEU A 170 6.13 8.44 -1.26
C LEU A 170 6.88 8.83 0.02
N ASP A 171 7.37 10.06 0.06
CA ASP A 171 8.30 10.56 1.07
C ASP A 171 7.88 11.97 1.52
N VAL A 172 7.84 12.21 2.84
CA VAL A 172 7.77 13.57 3.38
C VAL A 172 9.15 14.22 3.29
N LYS A 173 9.28 15.24 2.44
CA LYS A 173 10.56 15.85 2.05
C LYS A 173 11.45 16.14 3.25
N ALA A 174 12.70 15.67 3.15
CA ALA A 174 13.77 15.82 4.13
C ALA A 174 13.44 15.24 5.53
N GLY A 175 12.40 14.41 5.63
CA GLY A 175 11.83 14.04 6.92
C GLY A 175 11.48 15.30 7.70
N SER A 176 10.61 16.14 7.18
CA SER A 176 10.09 17.26 7.98
C SER A 176 8.95 16.79 8.89
N THR A 177 8.79 17.40 10.05
CA THR A 177 7.56 17.32 10.85
C THR A 177 6.74 18.61 10.78
N ALA A 178 7.17 19.61 10.01
CA ALA A 178 6.47 20.87 9.88
C ALA A 178 5.17 20.73 9.09
N ASP A 179 4.19 21.57 9.43
CA ASP A 179 2.96 21.73 8.67
C ASP A 179 3.29 22.26 7.27
N GLY A 180 2.68 21.67 6.25
CA GLY A 180 2.91 22.10 4.87
C GLY A 180 4.17 21.55 4.23
N ALA A 181 4.89 20.64 4.90
CA ALA A 181 6.01 19.97 4.26
C ALA A 181 5.52 19.17 3.04
N ALA A 182 6.19 19.35 1.91
CA ALA A 182 5.82 18.70 0.65
C ALA A 182 6.00 17.19 0.71
N LEU A 183 5.06 16.47 0.08
CA LEU A 183 5.27 15.09 -0.32
C LEU A 183 6.01 15.07 -1.66
N ILE A 184 7.00 14.21 -1.75
CA ILE A 184 7.83 13.96 -2.92
C ILE A 184 7.88 12.45 -3.17
N GLN A 185 8.41 12.05 -4.32
CA GLN A 185 9.00 10.72 -4.43
C GLN A 185 10.49 10.77 -4.08
N TYR A 186 10.99 9.69 -3.49
CA TYR A 186 12.42 9.53 -3.23
C TYR A 186 12.79 8.05 -3.29
N ARG A 187 14.06 7.73 -3.55
CA ARG A 187 14.56 6.35 -3.38
C ARG A 187 14.20 5.81 -1.99
N ASP A 188 13.81 4.54 -1.90
CA ASP A 188 13.52 3.90 -0.61
C ASP A 188 14.82 3.76 0.18
N VAL A 189 14.89 4.42 1.33
CA VAL A 189 16.02 4.37 2.26
C VAL A 189 15.63 3.78 3.61
N GLY A 190 14.41 3.26 3.73
CA GLY A 190 13.95 2.62 4.96
C GLY A 190 13.57 3.57 6.10
N SER A 191 13.47 4.87 5.85
CA SER A 191 13.21 5.88 6.88
C SER A 191 11.73 6.03 7.21
N SER A 192 11.41 6.49 8.42
CA SER A 192 10.01 6.63 8.90
C SER A 192 9.19 7.67 8.13
N ASN A 193 9.82 8.64 7.46
CA ASN A 193 9.12 9.59 6.57
C ASN A 193 8.65 8.96 5.25
N GLN A 194 9.02 7.70 5.00
CA GLN A 194 8.59 6.88 3.86
C GLN A 194 7.64 5.76 4.29
N ARG A 195 7.20 5.78 5.55
CA ARG A 195 6.30 4.80 6.15
C ARG A 195 4.95 5.45 6.43
N TRP A 196 3.89 4.75 6.06
CA TRP A 196 2.52 5.26 6.10
C TRP A 196 1.60 4.24 6.75
N THR A 197 0.68 4.70 7.61
CA THR A 197 -0.46 3.90 8.06
C THR A 197 -1.74 4.46 7.44
N PHE A 198 -2.75 3.61 7.27
CA PHE A 198 -4.04 4.00 6.70
C PHE A 198 -5.13 3.87 7.75
N HIS A 199 -5.71 5.00 8.14
CA HIS A 199 -6.79 5.00 9.12
C HIS A 199 -8.12 5.19 8.40
N ARG A 200 -9.06 4.28 8.63
CA ARG A 200 -10.38 4.35 8.00
C ARG A 200 -11.12 5.59 8.50
N VAL A 201 -11.63 6.40 7.57
CA VAL A 201 -12.58 7.46 7.88
C VAL A 201 -13.95 6.84 8.12
N THR A 202 -14.50 7.03 9.31
CA THR A 202 -15.86 6.66 9.69
C THR A 202 -16.73 7.91 9.72
N GLY A 203 -17.84 7.89 8.99
CA GLY A 203 -18.82 8.97 9.00
C GLY A 203 -19.70 8.96 10.25
#